data_AF-A0A0F2TB04-F1
#
_entry.id   AF-A0A0F2TB04-F1
#
_cell.length_a   1.000
_cell.length_b   1.000
_cell.length_c   1.000
_cell.angle_alpha   90.00
_cell.angle_beta   90.00
_cell.angle_gamma   90.00
#
_symmetry.space_group_name_H-M   'P 1'
#
loop_
_entity.id
_entity.type
_entity.pdbx_description
1 polymer ?
#
loop_
_entity_poly.entity_id
_entity_poly.type
_entity_poly.pdbx_seq_one_letter_code
_entity_poly.pdbx_strand_id
1 'polypeptide(L)'
;MTAPAGSGDLDAGPPITVDAGPVDVTHRLALAVRPLDARTAAPAPGVRVGREAPPPGGPVRPLESHGATGAVLRYGPGGVRARTVVLRLDDPARRLVPRRFRVPLWTPAELTGADDRPPTAGYVPAASRLLRPWLLPGVAYPVTNGLTGLRLRVTHRGRPVRWPRVTAFGSGGVPVGWAHGDEHGQVLLLVDGIGGLPHPAPSAFDVALRTAAPDQGQVPPVDPLDPLADLVVEDVPRSQAPPVPADLDNPLLRGTALPPGYRTGAGDVVRRLTVGRVLPETELPHT
;
A
#
# COMPACT_ATOMS: atom_id res chain seq x y z
N MET A 1 -35.39 -1.99 39.65
CA MET A 1 -35.60 -3.12 38.73
C MET A 1 -35.36 -2.59 37.33
N THR A 2 -34.16 -2.81 36.79
CA THR A 2 -33.67 -2.18 35.57
C THR A 2 -33.90 -3.16 34.41
N ALA A 3 -34.65 -2.74 33.39
CA ALA A 3 -34.89 -3.56 32.19
C ALA A 3 -33.57 -3.78 31.42
N PRO A 4 -33.33 -4.99 30.86
CA PRO A 4 -32.13 -5.24 30.07
C PRO A 4 -32.23 -4.52 28.72
N ALA A 5 -31.12 -3.89 28.33
CA ALA A 5 -30.93 -3.29 27.02
C ALA A 5 -31.06 -4.37 25.93
N GLY A 6 -31.97 -4.16 24.99
CA GLY A 6 -32.13 -5.02 23.82
C GLY A 6 -30.84 -5.04 23.00
N SER A 7 -30.28 -6.23 22.82
CA SER A 7 -29.33 -6.52 21.77
C SER A 7 -30.02 -6.25 20.43
N GLY A 8 -29.66 -5.15 19.79
CA GLY A 8 -30.09 -4.85 18.42
C GLY A 8 -29.62 -5.98 17.52
N ASP A 9 -30.55 -6.85 17.17
CA ASP A 9 -30.37 -7.94 16.24
C ASP A 9 -29.93 -7.31 14.90
N LEU A 10 -28.78 -7.75 14.41
CA LEU A 10 -28.22 -7.23 13.18
C LEU A 10 -29.09 -7.74 12.05
N ASP A 11 -29.91 -6.84 11.52
CA ASP A 11 -30.81 -6.99 10.37
C ASP A 11 -30.15 -7.85 9.28
N ALA A 12 -30.44 -9.15 9.33
CA ALA A 12 -30.14 -10.08 8.26
C ALA A 12 -31.17 -9.77 7.18
N GLY A 13 -30.71 -9.32 6.01
CA GLY A 13 -31.59 -9.05 4.87
C GLY A 13 -32.47 -10.28 4.55
N PRO A 14 -33.61 -10.07 3.87
CA PRO A 14 -34.55 -11.15 3.61
C PRO A 14 -33.86 -12.30 2.85
N PRO A 15 -34.05 -13.56 3.26
CA PRO A 15 -33.40 -14.70 2.63
C PRO A 15 -33.90 -14.91 1.20
N ILE A 16 -33.03 -15.38 0.31
CA ILE A 16 -33.42 -15.83 -1.03
C ILE A 16 -33.97 -17.24 -0.91
N THR A 17 -35.23 -17.45 -1.25
CA THR A 17 -35.82 -18.80 -1.27
C THR A 17 -35.32 -19.58 -2.49
N VAL A 18 -34.66 -20.71 -2.26
CA VAL A 18 -34.36 -21.72 -3.28
C VAL A 18 -35.09 -23.02 -2.94
N ASP A 19 -35.09 -24.01 -3.84
CA ASP A 19 -35.78 -25.29 -3.62
C ASP A 19 -35.31 -26.04 -2.34
N ALA A 20 -34.12 -25.69 -1.82
CA ALA A 20 -33.58 -26.19 -0.56
C ALA A 20 -34.01 -25.39 0.70
N GLY A 21 -34.89 -24.38 0.53
CA GLY A 21 -35.32 -23.46 1.58
C GLY A 21 -34.72 -22.05 1.45
N PRO A 22 -34.99 -21.15 2.41
CA PRO A 22 -34.38 -19.81 2.46
C PRO A 22 -32.86 -19.91 2.61
N VAL A 23 -32.13 -19.26 1.71
CA VAL A 23 -30.67 -19.13 1.71
C VAL A 23 -30.30 -17.66 1.76
N ASP A 24 -29.57 -17.26 2.79
CA ASP A 24 -28.95 -15.95 2.87
C ASP A 24 -27.78 -15.86 1.89
N VAL A 25 -28.04 -15.42 0.66
CA VAL A 25 -26.99 -15.03 -0.28
C VAL A 25 -26.54 -13.59 0.04
N THR A 26 -26.09 -13.35 1.27
CA THR A 26 -25.47 -12.07 1.59
C THR A 26 -24.08 -12.03 0.99
N HIS A 27 -23.82 -11.09 0.09
CA HIS A 27 -22.46 -10.76 -0.32
C HIS A 27 -21.69 -10.17 0.86
N ARG A 28 -21.14 -11.04 1.72
CA ARG A 28 -20.41 -10.65 2.93
C ARG A 28 -19.06 -9.99 2.65
N LEU A 29 -18.67 -9.82 1.39
CA LEU A 29 -17.40 -9.18 1.03
C LEU A 29 -17.44 -7.69 1.41
N ALA A 30 -16.61 -7.30 2.39
CA ALA A 30 -16.39 -5.90 2.74
C ALA A 30 -15.26 -5.31 1.88
N LEU A 31 -14.16 -6.05 1.70
CA LEU A 31 -13.01 -5.62 0.92
C LEU A 31 -12.23 -6.83 0.39
N ALA A 32 -11.81 -6.77 -0.86
CA ALA A 32 -10.79 -7.63 -1.44
C ALA A 32 -9.50 -6.83 -1.62
N VAL A 33 -8.36 -7.44 -1.30
CA VAL A 33 -7.03 -6.83 -1.43
C VAL A 33 -6.16 -7.74 -2.29
N ARG A 34 -5.52 -7.15 -3.30
CA ARG A 34 -4.60 -7.85 -4.20
C ARG A 34 -3.31 -7.04 -4.35
N PRO A 35 -2.30 -7.28 -3.49
CA PRO A 35 -1.01 -6.62 -3.61
C PRO A 35 -0.34 -6.97 -4.93
N LEU A 36 0.27 -5.98 -5.57
CA LEU A 36 1.01 -6.12 -6.82
C LEU A 36 2.49 -5.77 -6.57
N ASP A 37 3.38 -6.45 -7.26
CA ASP A 37 4.78 -6.04 -7.38
C ASP A 37 4.85 -4.87 -8.36
N ALA A 38 5.37 -3.74 -7.89
CA ALA A 38 5.41 -2.52 -8.69
C ALA A 38 6.31 -2.60 -9.94
N ARG A 39 7.25 -3.56 -9.98
CA ARG A 39 8.18 -3.76 -11.10
C ARG A 39 7.58 -4.62 -12.20
N THR A 40 6.88 -5.68 -11.81
CA THR A 40 6.38 -6.69 -12.74
C THR A 40 4.89 -6.53 -13.04
N ALA A 41 4.18 -5.70 -12.27
CA ALA A 41 2.72 -5.60 -12.22
C ALA A 41 2.00 -6.92 -11.89
N ALA A 42 2.76 -7.97 -11.56
CA ALA A 42 2.23 -9.28 -11.19
C ALA A 42 1.73 -9.25 -9.74
N PRO A 43 0.85 -10.19 -9.34
CA PRO A 43 0.51 -10.36 -7.94
C PRO A 43 1.75 -10.67 -7.10
N ALA A 44 1.81 -10.12 -5.88
CA ALA A 44 2.97 -10.23 -5.00
C ALA A 44 2.82 -11.39 -4.00
N PRO A 45 3.45 -12.55 -4.23
CA PRO A 45 3.35 -13.70 -3.32
C PRO A 45 4.15 -13.49 -2.03
N GLY A 46 3.65 -14.06 -0.94
CA GLY A 46 4.30 -14.00 0.38
C GLY A 46 4.02 -12.73 1.18
N VAL A 47 3.30 -11.77 0.60
CA VAL A 47 2.81 -10.58 1.33
C VAL A 47 1.72 -11.00 2.30
N ARG A 48 1.90 -10.65 3.58
CA ARG A 48 0.88 -10.73 4.61
C ARG A 48 -0.01 -9.50 4.51
N VAL A 49 -1.32 -9.72 4.58
CA VAL A 49 -2.33 -8.65 4.61
C VAL A 49 -3.11 -8.80 5.90
N GLY A 50 -3.06 -7.78 6.75
CA GLY A 50 -3.76 -7.75 8.03
C GLY A 50 -4.54 -6.45 8.22
N ARG A 51 -5.50 -6.49 9.14
CA ARG A 51 -6.21 -5.31 9.63
C ARG A 51 -5.76 -5.01 11.06
N GLU A 52 -5.57 -3.74 11.37
CA GLU A 52 -5.29 -3.33 12.75
C GLU A 52 -6.56 -3.28 13.58
N ALA A 53 -6.51 -3.81 14.80
CA ALA A 53 -7.55 -3.58 15.78
C ALA A 53 -7.55 -2.09 16.19
N PRO A 54 -8.72 -1.44 16.38
CA PRO A 54 -8.76 -0.08 16.91
C PRO A 54 -8.20 0.00 18.34
N PRO A 55 -7.52 1.10 18.73
CA PRO A 55 -7.12 2.26 17.90
C PRO A 55 -5.98 1.93 16.92
N PRO A 56 -5.69 2.79 15.91
CA PRO A 56 -4.59 2.57 14.98
C PRO A 56 -3.27 2.25 15.72
N GLY A 57 -2.55 1.24 15.25
CA GLY A 57 -1.35 0.71 15.91
C GLY A 57 -1.64 -0.46 16.86
N GLY A 58 -2.91 -0.87 17.00
CA GLY A 58 -3.28 -2.09 17.69
C GLY A 58 -2.82 -3.37 16.96
N PRO A 59 -3.04 -4.55 17.58
CA PRO A 59 -2.61 -5.82 17.03
C PRO A 59 -3.18 -6.07 15.63
N VAL A 60 -2.32 -6.60 14.76
CA VAL A 60 -2.67 -6.91 13.36
C VAL A 60 -3.34 -8.28 13.32
N ARG A 61 -4.59 -8.32 12.83
CA ARG A 61 -5.33 -9.56 12.57
C ARG A 61 -5.23 -9.89 11.08
N PRO A 62 -4.75 -11.07 10.68
CA PRO A 62 -4.67 -11.43 9.27
C PRO A 62 -6.07 -11.43 8.63
N LEU A 63 -6.13 -11.02 7.37
CA LEU A 63 -7.32 -11.21 6.53
C LEU A 63 -7.42 -12.68 6.09
N GLU A 64 -8.60 -13.11 5.66
CA GLU A 64 -8.81 -14.44 5.07
C GLU A 64 -8.07 -14.52 3.73
N SER A 65 -7.16 -15.47 3.58
CA SER A 65 -6.46 -15.71 2.32
C SER A 65 -7.43 -16.20 1.24
N HIS A 66 -7.30 -15.67 0.03
CA HIS A 66 -8.12 -16.05 -1.11
C HIS A 66 -7.24 -16.28 -2.35
N GLY A 67 -7.08 -17.55 -2.72
CA GLY A 67 -6.11 -17.96 -3.73
C GLY A 67 -4.66 -17.73 -3.28
N ALA A 68 -3.74 -17.61 -4.24
CA ALA A 68 -2.30 -17.53 -3.95
C ALA A 68 -1.84 -16.17 -3.39
N THR A 69 -2.53 -15.07 -3.72
CA THR A 69 -2.07 -13.70 -3.45
C THR A 69 -3.18 -12.72 -3.05
N GLY A 70 -4.43 -13.19 -3.01
CA GLY A 70 -5.57 -12.37 -2.59
C GLY A 70 -5.82 -12.49 -1.09
N ALA A 71 -6.38 -11.44 -0.51
CA ALA A 71 -6.89 -11.45 0.84
C ALA A 71 -8.27 -10.79 0.87
N VAL A 72 -9.19 -11.31 1.69
CA VAL A 72 -10.56 -10.81 1.81
C VAL A 72 -10.91 -10.48 3.24
N LEU A 73 -11.68 -9.41 3.39
CA LEU A 73 -12.32 -8.99 4.62
C LEU A 73 -13.82 -9.13 4.44
N ARG A 74 -14.47 -9.76 5.42
CA ARG A 74 -15.91 -9.99 5.40
C ARG A 74 -16.65 -9.24 6.51
N TYR A 75 -17.91 -8.92 6.26
CA TYR A 75 -18.88 -8.54 7.28
C TYR A 75 -19.29 -9.76 8.11
N GLY A 76 -19.58 -9.56 9.39
CA GLY A 76 -20.15 -10.57 10.28
C GLY A 76 -19.34 -10.86 11.54
N PRO A 77 -19.69 -11.92 12.29
CA PRO A 77 -18.96 -12.38 13.48
C PRO A 77 -17.49 -12.67 13.12
N GLY A 78 -16.54 -12.06 13.84
CA GLY A 78 -15.10 -12.14 13.54
C GLY A 78 -14.62 -11.22 12.39
N GLY A 79 -15.55 -10.67 11.61
CA GLY A 79 -15.30 -9.75 10.50
C GLY A 79 -15.17 -8.28 10.90
N VAL A 80 -15.50 -7.40 9.97
CA VAL A 80 -15.54 -5.94 10.18
C VAL A 80 -16.97 -5.45 10.42
N ARG A 81 -17.11 -4.45 11.29
CA ARG A 81 -18.34 -3.66 11.47
C ARG A 81 -18.11 -2.15 11.31
N ALA A 82 -16.85 -1.73 11.22
CA ALA A 82 -16.47 -0.33 11.07
C ALA A 82 -16.64 0.14 9.63
N ARG A 83 -16.88 1.44 9.45
CA ARG A 83 -16.90 2.10 8.12
C ARG A 83 -15.51 2.33 7.53
N THR A 84 -14.49 2.13 8.33
CA THR A 84 -13.10 2.34 7.94
C THR A 84 -12.24 1.27 8.61
N VAL A 85 -11.24 0.79 7.88
CA VAL A 85 -10.22 -0.12 8.41
C VAL A 85 -8.84 0.43 8.13
N VAL A 86 -7.90 0.14 9.02
CA VAL A 86 -6.47 0.32 8.75
C VAL A 86 -5.90 -1.03 8.38
N LEU A 87 -5.38 -1.14 7.16
CA LEU A 87 -4.70 -2.32 6.65
C LEU A 87 -3.20 -2.18 6.83
N ARG A 88 -2.53 -3.28 7.10
CA ARG A 88 -1.07 -3.41 7.05
C ARG A 88 -0.70 -4.51 6.06
N LEU A 89 0.22 -4.18 5.17
CA LEU A 89 0.81 -5.10 4.21
C LEU A 89 2.30 -5.19 4.51
N ASP A 90 2.78 -6.40 4.77
CA ASP A 90 4.19 -6.66 5.05
C ASP A 90 4.69 -7.89 4.29
N ASP A 91 5.92 -7.84 3.80
CA ASP A 91 6.63 -9.02 3.28
C ASP A 91 7.71 -9.41 4.31
N PRO A 92 7.54 -10.52 5.04
CA PRO A 92 8.50 -10.98 6.04
C PRO A 92 9.89 -11.26 5.44
N ALA A 93 9.97 -11.56 4.14
CA ALA A 93 11.24 -11.75 3.45
C ALA A 93 11.90 -10.42 3.04
N ARG A 94 11.28 -9.27 3.34
CA ARG A 94 11.74 -7.91 3.03
C ARG A 94 12.02 -7.68 1.53
N ARG A 95 11.38 -8.45 0.64
CA ARG A 95 11.51 -8.25 -0.80
C ARG A 95 10.65 -7.08 -1.25
N LEU A 96 9.56 -6.80 -0.56
CA LEU A 96 8.67 -5.67 -0.84
C LEU A 96 8.58 -4.75 0.38
N VAL A 97 8.53 -3.44 0.15
CA VAL A 97 8.44 -2.46 1.24
C VAL A 97 7.02 -2.49 1.83
N PRO A 98 6.88 -2.58 3.17
CA PRO A 98 5.57 -2.62 3.81
C PRO A 98 4.81 -1.31 3.61
N ARG A 99 3.47 -1.40 3.60
CA ARG A 99 2.57 -0.26 3.47
C ARG A 99 1.37 -0.36 4.40
N ARG A 100 0.84 0.79 4.80
CA ARG A 100 -0.31 0.89 5.70
C ARG A 100 -1.36 1.80 5.09
N PHE A 101 -2.61 1.35 5.03
CA PHE A 101 -3.68 2.07 4.35
C PHE A 101 -4.87 2.27 5.26
N ARG A 102 -5.43 3.48 5.30
CA ARG A 102 -6.78 3.72 5.84
C ARG A 102 -7.78 3.62 4.69
N VAL A 103 -8.67 2.64 4.76
CA VAL A 103 -9.61 2.30 3.68
C VAL A 103 -11.04 2.50 4.15
N PRO A 104 -11.82 3.40 3.53
CA PRO A 104 -13.26 3.48 3.73
C PRO A 104 -13.96 2.28 3.10
N LEU A 105 -14.93 1.71 3.81
CA LEU A 105 -15.70 0.54 3.39
C LEU A 105 -17.13 0.92 3.01
N TRP A 106 -17.70 0.18 2.06
CA TRP A 106 -19.13 0.21 1.73
C TRP A 106 -19.92 -0.49 2.82
N THR A 107 -20.78 0.21 3.53
CA THR A 107 -21.55 -0.34 4.66
C THR A 107 -22.51 -1.45 4.21
N PRO A 108 -22.90 -2.38 5.11
CA PRO A 108 -23.89 -3.41 4.79
C PRO A 108 -25.19 -2.84 4.19
N ALA A 109 -25.71 -1.75 4.75
CA ALA A 109 -26.92 -1.08 4.25
C ALA A 109 -26.76 -0.49 2.83
N GLU A 110 -25.56 -0.03 2.46
CA GLU A 110 -25.29 0.41 1.08
C GLU A 110 -25.21 -0.77 0.12
N LEU A 111 -24.78 -1.95 0.59
CA LEU A 111 -24.66 -3.14 -0.24
C LEU A 111 -26.00 -3.84 -0.49
N THR A 112 -26.89 -3.88 0.51
CA THR A 112 -28.23 -4.49 0.38
C THR A 112 -29.26 -3.54 -0.19
N GLY A 113 -28.98 -2.22 -0.23
CA GLY A 113 -29.97 -1.22 -0.61
C GLY A 113 -30.63 -1.46 -1.97
N ALA A 114 -29.89 -2.02 -2.95
CA ALA A 114 -30.43 -2.39 -4.27
C ALA A 114 -31.47 -3.52 -4.20
N ASP A 115 -31.28 -4.47 -3.28
CA ASP A 115 -32.22 -5.56 -3.03
C ASP A 115 -33.44 -5.05 -2.25
N ASP A 116 -33.23 -4.11 -1.32
CA ASP A 116 -34.30 -3.57 -0.46
C ASP A 116 -35.21 -2.55 -1.17
N ARG A 117 -34.70 -1.80 -2.15
CA ARG A 117 -35.42 -0.69 -2.84
C ARG A 117 -35.21 -0.64 -4.35
N PRO A 118 -35.58 -1.68 -5.10
CA PRO A 118 -35.53 -1.65 -6.56
C PRO A 118 -36.55 -0.66 -7.13
N PRO A 119 -36.24 0.11 -8.20
CA PRO A 119 -34.95 0.24 -8.90
C PRO A 119 -34.09 1.42 -8.40
N THR A 120 -34.50 2.08 -7.32
CA THR A 120 -34.00 3.41 -6.93
C THR A 120 -32.64 3.40 -6.24
N ALA A 121 -32.25 2.28 -5.65
CA ALA A 121 -30.95 2.13 -5.00
C ALA A 121 -29.90 1.56 -5.96
N GLY A 122 -28.71 2.17 -5.97
CA GLY A 122 -27.61 1.75 -6.83
C GLY A 122 -26.96 0.44 -6.36
N TYR A 123 -26.74 -0.48 -7.30
CA TYR A 123 -25.97 -1.70 -7.05
C TYR A 123 -24.48 -1.40 -6.88
N VAL A 124 -23.85 -2.00 -5.86
CA VAL A 124 -22.41 -1.86 -5.60
C VAL A 124 -21.66 -3.12 -6.05
N PRO A 125 -20.98 -3.08 -7.22
CA PRO A 125 -20.28 -4.26 -7.72
C PRO A 125 -19.12 -4.66 -6.82
N ALA A 126 -18.73 -5.94 -6.86
CA ALA A 126 -17.56 -6.44 -6.11
C ALA A 126 -16.26 -5.69 -6.49
N ALA A 127 -16.15 -5.21 -7.74
CA ALA A 127 -15.02 -4.42 -8.19
C ALA A 127 -14.85 -3.09 -7.45
N SER A 128 -15.93 -2.46 -6.96
CA SER A 128 -15.88 -1.25 -6.11
C SER A 128 -15.31 -1.51 -4.70
N ARG A 129 -15.09 -2.79 -4.36
CA ARG A 129 -14.54 -3.26 -3.09
C ARG A 129 -13.18 -3.91 -3.28
N LEU A 130 -12.50 -3.65 -4.39
CA LEU A 130 -11.17 -4.18 -4.67
C LEU A 130 -10.09 -3.10 -4.45
N LEU A 131 -9.07 -3.43 -3.67
CA LEU A 131 -7.86 -2.63 -3.47
C LEU A 131 -6.67 -3.32 -4.15
N ARG A 132 -5.92 -2.59 -4.98
CA ARG A 132 -4.73 -3.11 -5.69
C ARG A 132 -3.49 -2.27 -5.37
N PRO A 133 -2.92 -2.39 -4.16
CA PRO A 133 -1.75 -1.62 -3.80
C PRO A 133 -0.51 -2.18 -4.52
N TRP A 134 0.31 -1.29 -5.09
CA TRP A 134 1.60 -1.63 -5.66
C TRP A 134 2.65 -1.50 -4.55
N LEU A 135 3.40 -2.56 -4.31
CA LEU A 135 4.49 -2.58 -3.34
C LEU A 135 5.81 -2.44 -4.09
N LEU A 136 6.63 -1.49 -3.66
CA LEU A 136 7.92 -1.22 -4.28
C LEU A 136 8.98 -2.20 -3.77
N PRO A 137 10.06 -2.43 -4.56
CA PRO A 137 11.19 -3.26 -4.14
C PRO A 137 11.76 -2.84 -2.80
N GLY A 138 11.83 -3.81 -1.88
CA GLY A 138 12.53 -3.73 -0.61
C GLY A 138 14.00 -4.15 -0.74
N VAL A 139 14.70 -4.13 0.39
CA VAL A 139 16.14 -4.43 0.41
C VAL A 139 16.46 -5.86 -0.05
N ALA A 140 15.59 -6.83 0.16
CA ALA A 140 15.83 -8.22 -0.26
C ALA A 140 15.26 -8.52 -1.67
N TYR A 141 14.76 -7.51 -2.40
CA TYR A 141 14.21 -7.74 -3.73
C TYR A 141 15.29 -8.28 -4.68
N PRO A 142 15.00 -9.37 -5.44
CA PRO A 142 15.96 -9.92 -6.39
C PRO A 142 16.19 -8.95 -7.54
N VAL A 143 17.45 -8.62 -7.78
CA VAL A 143 17.87 -7.76 -8.90
C VAL A 143 18.58 -8.64 -9.93
N THR A 144 18.05 -8.69 -11.15
CA THR A 144 18.68 -9.37 -12.27
C THR A 144 19.74 -8.49 -12.93
N ASN A 145 20.70 -9.13 -13.62
CA ASN A 145 21.67 -8.41 -14.45
C ASN A 145 20.96 -7.54 -15.50
N GLY A 146 21.52 -6.38 -15.79
CA GLY A 146 20.96 -5.44 -16.77
C GLY A 146 19.98 -4.41 -16.20
N LEU A 147 19.63 -4.50 -14.91
CA LEU A 147 18.89 -3.43 -14.23
C LEU A 147 19.82 -2.28 -13.85
N THR A 148 19.35 -1.05 -14.03
CA THR A 148 20.06 0.17 -13.61
C THR A 148 19.45 0.69 -12.32
N GLY A 149 20.28 1.00 -11.33
CA GLY A 149 19.79 1.49 -10.06
C GLY A 149 20.86 1.60 -8.99
N LEU A 150 20.42 1.71 -7.75
CA LEU A 150 21.29 1.84 -6.59
C LEU A 150 20.60 1.31 -5.34
N ARG A 151 21.41 0.77 -4.43
CA ARG A 151 21.06 0.50 -3.04
C ARG A 151 21.65 1.60 -2.18
N LEU A 152 20.83 2.30 -1.41
CA LEU A 152 21.29 3.36 -0.50
C LEU A 152 20.64 3.25 0.87
N ARG A 153 21.18 4.03 1.80
CA ARG A 153 20.56 4.28 3.10
C ARG A 153 20.35 5.77 3.30
N VAL A 154 19.13 6.16 3.64
CA VAL A 154 18.82 7.56 3.98
C VAL A 154 19.14 7.78 5.46
N THR A 155 19.94 8.80 5.75
CA THR A 155 20.31 9.20 7.11
C THR A 155 20.02 10.68 7.35
N HIS A 156 19.82 11.04 8.61
CA HIS A 156 19.72 12.41 9.08
C HIS A 156 20.50 12.53 10.39
N ARG A 157 21.54 13.37 10.41
CA ARG A 157 22.47 13.52 11.56
C ARG A 157 23.04 12.17 12.03
N GLY A 158 23.48 11.35 11.06
CA GLY A 158 24.07 10.03 11.30
C GLY A 158 23.09 8.93 11.72
N ARG A 159 21.79 9.23 11.85
CA ARG A 159 20.76 8.25 12.20
C ARG A 159 19.95 7.83 10.98
N PRO A 160 19.53 6.55 10.86
CA PRO A 160 18.67 6.12 9.77
C PRO A 160 17.33 6.83 9.79
N VAL A 161 16.88 7.28 8.63
CA VAL A 161 15.55 7.85 8.45
C VAL A 161 14.59 6.72 8.12
N ARG A 162 13.53 6.56 8.91
CA ARG A 162 12.53 5.51 8.72
C ARG A 162 11.54 5.90 7.61
N TRP A 163 11.13 4.92 6.80
CA TRP A 163 10.10 5.06 5.77
C TRP A 163 10.33 6.17 4.72
N PRO A 164 11.57 6.44 4.26
CA PRO A 164 11.81 7.50 3.29
C PRO A 164 11.17 7.18 1.93
N ARG A 165 10.88 8.22 1.16
CA ARG A 165 10.48 8.17 -0.25
C ARG A 165 11.61 8.81 -1.04
N VAL A 166 12.11 8.12 -2.06
CA VAL A 166 13.19 8.63 -2.92
C VAL A 166 12.69 8.67 -4.35
N THR A 167 12.86 9.81 -5.01
CA THR A 167 12.60 9.98 -6.44
C THR A 167 13.90 10.34 -7.13
N ALA A 168 14.24 9.64 -8.21
CA ALA A 168 15.36 9.97 -9.07
C ALA A 168 14.87 10.81 -10.24
N PHE A 169 15.58 11.89 -10.52
CA PHE A 169 15.35 12.77 -11.65
C PHE A 169 16.55 12.72 -12.60
N GLY A 170 16.30 12.50 -13.88
CA GLY A 170 17.30 12.59 -14.93
C GLY A 170 17.54 14.01 -15.41
N SER A 171 18.12 14.14 -16.60
CA SER A 171 18.29 15.42 -17.28
C SER A 171 16.94 16.13 -17.47
N GLY A 172 16.93 17.46 -17.32
CA GLY A 172 15.72 18.27 -17.45
C GLY A 172 14.69 18.09 -16.32
N GLY A 173 15.05 17.41 -15.22
CA GLY A 173 14.17 17.24 -14.07
C GLY A 173 13.04 16.23 -14.29
N VAL A 174 13.20 15.32 -15.27
CA VAL A 174 12.23 14.26 -15.55
C VAL A 174 12.39 13.13 -14.54
N PRO A 175 11.31 12.64 -13.88
CA PRO A 175 11.41 11.51 -12.98
C PRO A 175 11.76 10.23 -13.76
N VAL A 176 12.82 9.55 -13.35
CA VAL A 176 13.32 8.32 -13.99
C VAL A 176 13.22 7.10 -13.08
N GLY A 177 12.89 7.27 -11.80
CA GLY A 177 12.61 6.18 -10.88
C GLY A 177 12.10 6.68 -9.53
N TRP A 178 11.48 5.79 -8.77
CA TRP A 178 11.04 6.07 -7.40
C TRP A 178 11.13 4.81 -6.54
N ALA A 179 11.34 5.00 -5.25
CA ALA A 179 11.49 3.93 -4.28
C ALA A 179 10.99 4.34 -2.90
N HIS A 180 10.65 3.34 -2.10
CA HIS A 180 10.39 3.50 -0.67
C HIS A 180 11.54 2.88 0.10
N GLY A 181 11.87 3.44 1.25
CA GLY A 181 12.77 2.82 2.20
C GLY A 181 12.03 2.19 3.36
N ASP A 182 12.74 1.35 4.09
CA ASP A 182 12.24 0.58 5.22
C ASP A 182 12.49 1.27 6.58
N GLU A 183 12.26 0.53 7.67
CA GLU A 183 12.48 0.95 9.07
C GLU A 183 13.96 1.22 9.40
N HIS A 184 14.88 0.83 8.51
CA HIS A 184 16.31 1.07 8.61
C HIS A 184 16.81 2.13 7.62
N GLY A 185 15.89 2.77 6.90
CA GLY A 185 16.18 3.74 5.85
C GLY A 185 16.84 3.13 4.62
N GLN A 186 16.86 1.80 4.49
CA GLN A 186 17.43 1.12 3.33
C GLN A 186 16.47 1.23 2.15
N VAL A 187 17.00 1.60 0.99
CA VAL A 187 16.24 1.84 -0.24
C VAL A 187 16.89 1.07 -1.37
N LEU A 188 16.07 0.34 -2.14
CA LEU A 188 16.45 -0.13 -3.47
C LEU A 188 15.72 0.75 -4.51
N LEU A 189 16.49 1.61 -5.19
CA LEU A 189 15.98 2.47 -6.25
C LEU A 189 16.38 1.89 -7.59
N LEU A 190 15.37 1.52 -8.39
CA LEU A 190 15.54 1.08 -9.76
C LEU A 190 15.06 2.18 -10.71
N VAL A 191 15.80 2.36 -11.81
CA VAL A 191 15.50 3.37 -12.84
C VAL A 191 14.72 2.70 -13.97
N ASP A 192 13.57 3.26 -14.30
CA ASP A 192 12.63 2.74 -15.30
C ASP A 192 12.86 3.30 -16.71
N GLY A 193 13.45 4.50 -16.78
CA GLY A 193 13.61 5.22 -18.04
C GLY A 193 15.02 5.74 -18.20
N ILE A 194 15.78 5.15 -19.13
CA ILE A 194 16.99 5.75 -19.72
C ILE A 194 16.72 6.34 -21.11
N GLY A 195 15.48 6.20 -21.62
CA GLY A 195 15.11 6.57 -23.00
C GLY A 195 15.14 8.07 -23.30
N GLY A 196 15.22 8.92 -22.28
CA GLY A 196 15.43 10.37 -22.44
C GLY A 196 16.89 10.79 -22.58
N LEU A 197 17.84 9.84 -22.52
CA LEU A 197 19.25 10.15 -22.69
C LEU A 197 19.55 10.46 -24.17
N PRO A 198 20.41 11.45 -24.47
CA PRO A 198 20.77 11.80 -25.84
C PRO A 198 21.44 10.62 -26.54
N HIS A 199 21.25 10.50 -27.85
CA HIS A 199 21.96 9.53 -28.66
C HIS A 199 23.40 10.01 -28.98
N PRO A 200 24.42 9.15 -28.90
CA PRO A 200 24.38 7.77 -28.39
C PRO A 200 24.17 7.72 -26.88
N ALA A 201 23.36 6.76 -26.41
CA ALA A 201 23.06 6.63 -24.98
C ALA A 201 24.38 6.43 -24.20
N PRO A 202 24.66 7.28 -23.19
CA PRO A 202 25.90 7.18 -22.45
C PRO A 202 25.89 5.94 -21.56
N SER A 203 27.06 5.34 -21.36
CA SER A 203 27.22 4.18 -20.45
C SER A 203 27.00 4.55 -18.97
N ALA A 204 27.09 5.84 -18.65
CA ALA A 204 26.80 6.38 -17.33
C ALA A 204 26.15 7.76 -17.41
N PHE A 205 25.26 8.07 -16.47
CA PHE A 205 24.55 9.34 -16.41
C PHE A 205 24.30 9.74 -14.95
N ASP A 206 24.14 11.04 -14.72
CA ASP A 206 23.83 11.57 -13.41
C ASP A 206 22.32 11.59 -13.18
N VAL A 207 21.92 11.26 -11.96
CA VAL A 207 20.55 11.44 -11.45
C VAL A 207 20.57 12.31 -10.22
N ALA A 208 19.62 13.24 -10.14
CA ALA A 208 19.33 14.00 -8.93
C ALA A 208 18.35 13.21 -8.07
N LEU A 209 18.77 12.84 -6.86
CA LEU A 209 17.94 12.12 -5.90
C LEU A 209 17.25 13.10 -4.96
N ARG A 210 15.93 13.12 -5.00
CA ARG A 210 15.10 13.85 -4.05
C ARG A 210 14.57 12.90 -3.01
N THR A 211 14.76 13.24 -1.74
CA THR A 211 14.25 12.43 -0.63
C THR A 211 13.15 13.19 0.10
N ALA A 212 12.07 12.48 0.40
CA ALA A 212 11.07 12.92 1.35
C ALA A 212 10.97 11.91 2.49
N ALA A 213 10.71 12.36 3.70
CA ALA A 213 10.57 11.48 4.87
C ALA A 213 9.46 11.99 5.80
N PRO A 214 8.87 11.11 6.63
CA PRO A 214 7.96 11.55 7.68
C PRO A 214 8.66 12.56 8.59
N ASP A 215 7.94 13.60 9.02
CA ASP A 215 8.45 14.55 9.99
C ASP A 215 8.83 13.86 11.31
N GLN A 216 10.13 13.68 11.53
CA GLN A 216 10.69 12.94 12.67
C GLN A 216 10.33 13.57 14.02
N GLY A 217 9.94 14.85 14.06
CA GLY A 217 9.47 15.50 15.29
C GLY A 217 8.07 15.07 15.73
N GLN A 218 7.31 14.40 14.86
CA GLN A 218 5.93 13.96 15.10
C GLN A 218 5.78 12.43 15.12
N VAL A 219 6.86 11.68 14.88
CA VAL A 219 6.81 10.22 14.87
C VAL A 219 6.79 9.73 16.33
N PRO A 220 5.79 8.96 16.76
CA PRO A 220 5.77 8.38 18.10
C PRO A 220 6.97 7.43 18.29
N PRO A 221 7.39 7.18 19.54
CA PRO A 221 8.44 6.20 19.81
C PRO A 221 8.14 4.85 19.16
N VAL A 222 9.14 4.24 18.55
CA VAL A 222 9.02 2.93 17.91
C VAL A 222 8.72 1.88 18.98
N ASP A 223 7.67 1.10 18.78
CA ASP A 223 7.37 -0.06 19.61
C ASP A 223 8.34 -1.21 19.24
N PRO A 224 9.18 -1.70 20.16
CA PRO A 224 10.08 -2.81 19.88
C PRO A 224 9.36 -4.11 19.51
N LEU A 225 8.11 -4.30 19.94
CA LEU A 225 7.29 -5.48 19.63
C LEU A 225 6.56 -5.34 18.29
N ASP A 226 6.45 -4.13 17.77
CA ASP A 226 5.87 -3.84 16.46
C ASP A 226 6.75 -2.82 15.70
N PRO A 227 7.83 -3.29 15.04
CA PRO A 227 8.74 -2.44 14.27
C PRO A 227 8.05 -1.68 13.12
N LEU A 228 6.80 -1.99 12.79
CA LEU A 228 6.02 -1.35 11.74
C LEU A 228 4.93 -0.42 12.30
N ALA A 229 4.83 -0.25 13.63
CA ALA A 229 3.78 0.56 14.25
C ALA A 229 3.80 2.03 13.81
N ASP A 230 5.00 2.55 13.53
CA ASP A 230 5.24 3.93 13.09
C ASP A 230 5.18 4.10 11.56
N LEU A 231 4.87 3.04 10.81
CA LEU A 231 4.64 3.12 9.38
C LEU A 231 3.48 4.07 9.09
N VAL A 232 3.72 5.00 8.16
CA VAL A 232 2.75 6.04 7.82
C VAL A 232 1.49 5.45 7.21
N VAL A 233 0.34 5.90 7.71
CA VAL A 233 -0.99 5.51 7.21
C VAL A 233 -1.32 6.34 5.97
N GLU A 234 -1.58 5.67 4.86
CA GLU A 234 -1.96 6.29 3.59
C GLU A 234 -3.49 6.26 3.43
N ASP A 235 -4.13 7.43 3.27
CA ASP A 235 -5.59 7.56 3.17
C ASP A 235 -6.08 7.23 1.76
N VAL A 236 -6.76 6.09 1.61
CA VAL A 236 -7.31 5.64 0.33
C VAL A 236 -8.67 6.29 0.11
N PRO A 237 -8.89 7.01 -1.01
CA PRO A 237 -10.22 7.48 -1.38
C PRO A 237 -11.20 6.31 -1.55
N ARG A 238 -12.46 6.51 -1.18
CA ARG A 238 -13.49 5.50 -1.43
C ARG A 238 -13.71 5.34 -2.93
N SER A 239 -13.64 4.11 -3.43
CA SER A 239 -13.96 3.79 -4.82
C SER A 239 -15.43 4.07 -5.14
N GLN A 240 -15.70 4.46 -6.38
CA GLN A 240 -17.03 4.68 -6.92
C GLN A 240 -17.78 3.36 -7.18
N ALA A 241 -19.09 3.44 -7.41
CA ALA A 241 -19.92 2.31 -7.82
C ALA A 241 -20.65 2.64 -9.14
N PRO A 242 -20.25 2.04 -10.28
CA PRO A 242 -19.10 1.14 -10.49
C PRO A 242 -17.74 1.84 -10.32
N PRO A 243 -16.62 1.10 -10.12
CA PRO A 243 -15.31 1.73 -9.98
C PRO A 243 -14.85 2.30 -11.32
N VAL A 244 -14.21 3.47 -11.28
CA VAL A 244 -13.47 4.01 -12.43
C VAL A 244 -12.02 3.49 -12.42
N PRO A 245 -11.29 3.49 -13.56
CA PRO A 245 -9.91 3.02 -13.59
C PRO A 245 -9.01 3.66 -12.52
N ALA A 246 -9.19 4.96 -12.27
CA ALA A 246 -8.43 5.71 -11.26
C ALA A 246 -8.67 5.23 -9.82
N ASP A 247 -9.76 4.52 -9.52
CA ASP A 247 -9.98 3.96 -8.19
C ASP A 247 -9.03 2.79 -7.90
N LEU A 248 -8.71 2.01 -8.93
CA LEU A 248 -7.89 0.80 -8.84
C LEU A 248 -6.42 1.05 -9.16
N ASP A 249 -6.14 2.19 -9.80
CA ASP A 249 -4.83 2.56 -10.30
C ASP A 249 -4.64 4.08 -10.26
N ASN A 250 -4.00 4.55 -9.19
CA ASN A 250 -3.71 5.98 -8.98
C ASN A 250 -2.34 6.16 -8.32
N PRO A 251 -1.82 7.40 -8.27
CA PRO A 251 -0.52 7.68 -7.67
C PRO A 251 -0.35 7.19 -6.23
N LEU A 252 -1.41 7.21 -5.41
CA LEU A 252 -1.36 6.66 -4.06
C LEU A 252 -1.17 5.15 -4.10
N LEU A 253 -2.01 4.41 -4.82
CA LEU A 253 -1.87 2.95 -4.90
C LEU A 253 -0.56 2.52 -5.53
N ARG A 254 -0.03 3.29 -6.49
CA ARG A 254 1.30 3.09 -7.10
C ARG A 254 2.49 3.44 -6.18
N GLY A 255 2.23 4.12 -5.06
CA GLY A 255 3.28 4.58 -4.15
C GLY A 255 4.09 5.75 -4.70
N THR A 256 3.57 6.49 -5.67
CA THR A 256 4.22 7.69 -6.24
C THR A 256 3.72 8.99 -5.60
N ALA A 257 2.54 8.98 -4.97
CA ALA A 257 2.09 10.07 -4.13
C ALA A 257 2.86 10.10 -2.80
N LEU A 258 3.21 11.29 -2.33
CA LEU A 258 3.73 11.48 -0.98
C LEU A 258 2.59 11.42 0.04
N PRO A 259 2.68 10.60 1.09
CA PRO A 259 1.69 10.63 2.17
C PRO A 259 1.69 11.97 2.90
N PRO A 260 0.57 12.37 3.52
CA PRO A 260 0.54 13.54 4.40
C PRO A 260 1.60 13.45 5.52
N GLY A 261 2.17 14.59 5.91
CA GLY A 261 3.20 14.68 6.95
C GLY A 261 4.64 14.37 6.49
N TYR A 262 4.83 14.04 5.21
CA TYR A 262 6.17 13.96 4.63
C TYR A 262 6.75 15.36 4.37
N ARG A 263 8.03 15.51 4.66
CA ARG A 263 8.84 16.68 4.31
C ARG A 263 9.88 16.30 3.28
N THR A 264 10.00 17.10 2.23
CA THR A 264 11.05 16.96 1.22
C THR A 264 12.33 17.62 1.73
N GLY A 265 13.46 16.94 1.52
CA GLY A 265 14.78 17.50 1.80
C GLY A 265 15.03 18.80 1.04
N ALA A 266 15.88 19.67 1.60
CA ALA A 266 16.13 21.01 1.06
C ALA A 266 16.94 21.02 -0.25
N GLY A 267 17.56 19.89 -0.62
CA GLY A 267 18.35 19.78 -1.84
C GLY A 267 18.34 18.37 -2.39
N ASP A 268 18.60 18.27 -3.69
CA ASP A 268 18.76 16.99 -4.37
C ASP A 268 20.22 16.52 -4.24
N VAL A 269 20.40 15.20 -4.13
CA VAL A 269 21.72 14.57 -4.06
C VAL A 269 22.04 13.96 -5.41
N VAL A 270 23.09 14.44 -6.08
CA VAL A 270 23.49 13.91 -7.39
C VAL A 270 24.28 12.61 -7.23
N ARG A 271 23.91 11.60 -8.03
CA ARG A 271 24.59 10.30 -8.12
C ARG A 271 24.78 9.90 -9.57
N ARG A 272 25.97 9.40 -9.88
CA ARG A 272 26.27 8.82 -11.19
C ARG A 272 25.88 7.35 -11.21
N LEU A 273 25.05 6.96 -12.17
CA LEU A 273 24.64 5.57 -12.39
C LEU A 273 25.30 5.02 -13.65
N THR A 274 25.59 3.73 -13.64
CA THR A 274 26.07 2.99 -14.81
C THR A 274 24.92 2.15 -15.35
N VAL A 275 24.66 2.24 -16.65
CA VAL A 275 23.60 1.48 -17.31
C VAL A 275 23.85 -0.02 -17.12
N GLY A 276 22.80 -0.75 -16.75
CA GLY A 276 22.84 -2.19 -16.55
C GLY A 276 23.43 -2.64 -15.21
N ARG A 277 23.73 -1.71 -14.30
CA ARG A 277 24.27 -1.99 -12.97
C ARG A 277 23.41 -1.40 -11.86
N VAL A 278 23.23 -2.17 -10.80
CA VAL A 278 22.77 -1.67 -9.51
C VAL A 278 23.97 -1.47 -8.60
N LEU A 279 24.24 -0.21 -8.21
CA LEU A 279 25.33 0.11 -7.31
C LEU A 279 25.01 -0.37 -5.88
N PRO A 280 25.93 -1.07 -5.20
CA PRO A 280 25.74 -1.46 -3.80
C PRO A 280 25.90 -0.27 -2.85
N GLU A 281 25.37 -0.38 -1.63
CA GLU A 281 25.43 0.67 -0.61
C GLU A 281 26.88 1.05 -0.25
N THR A 282 27.78 0.08 -0.17
CA THR A 282 29.20 0.30 0.17
C THR A 282 29.98 1.08 -0.89
N GLU A 283 29.47 1.17 -2.11
CA GLU A 283 30.08 1.94 -3.19
C GLU A 283 29.57 3.39 -3.25
N LEU A 284 28.67 3.78 -2.34
CA LEU A 284 28.18 5.15 -2.24
C LEU A 284 28.99 5.91 -1.18
N PRO A 285 29.41 7.16 -1.44
CA PRO A 285 30.07 7.97 -0.42
C PRO A 285 29.12 8.16 0.75
N HIS A 286 29.60 7.85 1.97
CA HIS A 286 28.89 8.13 3.21
C HIS A 286 28.66 9.64 3.29
N THR A 287 27.41 10.06 3.08
CA THR A 287 26.97 11.44 3.31
C THR A 287 26.57 11.64 4.75
#